data_AF-A0AAW0IY83-F1
#
_entry.id   AF-A0AAW0IY83-F1
#
_cell.length_a   1.000
_cell.length_b   1.000
_cell.length_c   1.000
_cell.angle_alpha   90.00
_cell.angle_beta   90.00
_cell.angle_gamma   90.00
#
_symmetry.space_group_name_H-M   'P 1'
#
loop_
_entity.id
_entity.type
_entity.pdbx_description
1 polymer ?
#
loop_
_entity_poly.entity_id
_entity_poly.type
_entity_poly.pdbx_seq_one_letter_code
_entity_poly.pdbx_strand_id
1 'polypeptide(L)'
;MGVATAATMATKEDDNDNEIELEEANNTEDFRHIDVDMQKCLLSILNIGILCSLESPKERINMEEVIKELQLIKSTFVGLGIRRGRPSRAQV
;
A
#
# COMPACT_ATOMS: atom_id res chain seq x y z
N MET A 1 36.44 -8.65 -49.23
CA MET A 1 36.60 -10.01 -49.78
C MET A 1 37.71 -10.71 -48.98
N GLY A 2 37.50 -11.96 -48.58
CA GLY A 2 38.41 -12.76 -47.74
C GLY A 2 37.74 -13.14 -46.40
N VAL A 3 36.69 -13.98 -46.40
CA VAL A 3 36.63 -15.46 -46.39
C VAL A 3 36.77 -16.07 -44.99
N ALA A 4 35.72 -16.83 -44.67
CA ALA A 4 35.38 -17.67 -43.52
C ALA A 4 36.53 -18.42 -42.82
N THR A 5 36.29 -18.86 -41.57
CA THR A 5 36.19 -20.29 -41.21
C THR A 5 35.50 -20.43 -39.84
N ALA A 6 34.63 -21.44 -39.73
CA ALA A 6 33.83 -21.77 -38.56
C ALA A 6 34.47 -22.87 -37.69
N ALA A 7 33.86 -23.04 -36.50
CA ALA A 7 33.86 -24.20 -35.59
C ALA A 7 35.06 -24.40 -34.64
N THR A 8 34.78 -24.38 -33.34
CA THR A 8 35.20 -25.41 -32.36
C THR A 8 34.23 -25.41 -31.16
N MET A 9 33.45 -26.48 -30.96
CA MET A 9 33.62 -27.68 -30.10
C MET A 9 33.26 -27.46 -28.61
N ALA A 10 32.45 -28.37 -28.11
CA ALA A 10 31.78 -28.37 -26.81
C ALA A 10 32.74 -28.37 -25.61
N THR A 11 32.38 -27.62 -24.56
CA THR A 11 32.64 -28.02 -23.18
C THR A 11 31.33 -28.56 -22.61
N LYS A 12 31.33 -29.85 -22.24
CA LYS A 12 30.35 -30.37 -21.30
C LYS A 12 30.84 -29.92 -19.93
N GLU A 13 30.08 -29.09 -19.28
CA GLU A 13 30.24 -28.81 -17.85
C GLU A 13 29.08 -29.53 -17.17
N ASP A 14 29.36 -30.75 -16.71
CA ASP A 14 28.60 -31.46 -15.70
C ASP A 14 28.80 -30.69 -14.39
N ASP A 15 27.80 -29.94 -13.95
CA ASP A 15 27.80 -29.40 -12.59
C ASP A 15 26.38 -29.46 -12.02
N ASN A 16 26.12 -30.62 -11.41
CA ASN A 16 25.38 -30.78 -10.16
C ASN A 16 24.04 -30.04 -10.06
N ASP A 17 22.96 -30.76 -10.36
CA ASP A 17 21.58 -30.45 -9.98
C ASP A 17 21.48 -30.35 -8.45
N ASN A 18 21.90 -29.22 -7.88
CA ASN A 18 21.46 -28.84 -6.55
C ASN A 18 20.04 -28.31 -6.71
N GLU A 19 19.07 -29.21 -6.56
CA GLU A 19 17.66 -28.90 -6.35
C GLU A 19 17.56 -27.82 -5.27
N ILE A 20 17.42 -26.57 -5.70
CA ILE A 20 17.01 -25.50 -4.81
C ILE A 20 15.52 -25.71 -4.68
N GLU A 21 15.10 -26.47 -3.67
CA GLU A 21 13.80 -26.29 -3.07
C GLU A 21 13.75 -24.83 -2.61
N LEU A 22 13.34 -23.94 -3.52
CA LEU A 22 12.83 -22.65 -3.13
C LEU A 22 11.54 -22.97 -2.41
N GLU A 23 11.65 -23.18 -1.11
CA GLU A 23 10.53 -23.05 -0.22
C GLU A 23 9.99 -21.65 -0.49
N GLU A 24 8.95 -21.59 -1.33
CA GLU A 24 8.13 -20.42 -1.52
C GLU A 24 7.55 -20.17 -0.13
N ALA A 25 8.31 -19.41 0.67
CA ALA A 25 7.81 -18.75 1.84
C ALA A 25 6.60 -18.02 1.29
N ASN A 26 5.43 -18.59 1.54
CA ASN A 26 4.15 -18.01 1.21
C ASN A 26 4.16 -16.68 1.95
N ASN A 27 4.66 -15.64 1.28
CA ASN A 27 4.42 -14.26 1.60
C ASN A 27 2.91 -14.19 1.39
N THR A 28 2.20 -14.58 2.43
CA THR A 28 0.82 -14.23 2.66
C THR A 28 0.92 -12.73 2.74
N GLU A 29 0.83 -12.09 1.57
CA GLU A 29 0.72 -10.67 1.42
C GLU A 29 -0.52 -10.34 2.23
N ASP A 30 -0.31 -10.00 3.50
CA ASP A 30 -1.31 -9.49 4.42
C ASP A 30 -1.63 -8.09 3.89
N PHE A 31 -2.33 -8.07 2.77
CA PHE A 31 -3.10 -6.95 2.29
C PHE A 31 -4.19 -6.78 3.33
N ARG A 32 -3.81 -6.18 4.46
CA ARG A 32 -4.69 -5.75 5.53
C ARG A 32 -5.87 -5.09 4.83
N HIS A 33 -7.00 -5.78 4.80
CA HIS A 33 -8.18 -5.32 4.09
C HIS A 33 -8.45 -3.88 4.54
N ILE A 34 -8.24 -2.93 3.63
CA ILE A 34 -8.51 -1.52 3.94
C ILE A 34 -10.02 -1.45 4.07
N ASP A 35 -10.46 -1.30 5.31
CA ASP A 35 -11.87 -1.18 5.67
C ASP A 35 -12.54 -0.09 4.82
N VAL A 36 -13.78 -0.33 4.39
CA VAL A 36 -14.50 0.59 3.49
C VAL A 36 -14.63 1.98 4.10
N ASP A 37 -14.79 2.08 5.42
CA ASP A 37 -14.84 3.37 6.10
C ASP A 37 -13.45 4.01 6.18
N MET A 38 -12.38 3.22 6.35
CA MET A 38 -11.01 3.73 6.20
C MET A 38 -10.75 4.30 4.79
N GLN A 39 -11.21 3.64 3.73
CA GLN A 39 -11.08 4.16 2.36
C GLN A 39 -11.80 5.51 2.18
N LYS A 40 -13.03 5.62 2.70
CA LYS A 40 -13.80 6.88 2.67
C LYS A 40 -13.08 7.99 3.45
N CYS A 41 -12.53 7.68 4.62
CA CYS A 41 -11.75 8.62 5.42
C CYS A 41 -10.57 9.19 4.64
N LEU A 42 -9.77 8.29 4.04
CA LEU A 42 -8.61 8.66 3.25
C LEU A 42 -9.01 9.50 2.04
N LEU A 43 -10.07 9.12 1.34
CA LEU A 43 -10.59 9.88 0.20
C LEU A 43 -10.98 11.31 0.60
N SER A 44 -11.70 11.48 1.72
CA SER A 44 -12.07 12.81 2.23
C SER A 44 -10.84 13.65 2.59
N ILE A 45 -9.85 13.09 3.27
CA ILE A 45 -8.61 13.80 3.64
C ILE A 45 -7.82 14.22 2.40
N LEU A 46 -7.68 13.33 1.42
CA LEU A 46 -6.98 13.62 0.18
C LEU A 46 -7.68 14.72 -0.62
N ASN A 47 -9.01 14.71 -0.68
CA ASN A 47 -9.76 15.75 -1.37
C ASN A 47 -9.53 17.13 -0.73
N ILE A 48 -9.52 17.22 0.60
CA ILE A 48 -9.14 18.45 1.33
C ILE A 48 -7.71 18.86 0.97
N GLY A 49 -6.77 17.91 0.96
CA GLY A 49 -5.37 18.17 0.58
C GLY A 49 -5.22 18.74 -0.83
N ILE A 50 -6.01 18.23 -1.79
CA ILE A 50 -6.04 18.74 -3.17
C ILE A 50 -6.56 20.18 -3.19
N LEU A 51 -7.68 20.45 -2.51
CA LEU A 51 -8.26 21.80 -2.42
C LEU A 51 -7.31 22.80 -1.74
N CYS A 52 -6.51 22.37 -0.76
CA CYS A 52 -5.47 23.20 -0.14
C CYS A 52 -4.27 23.46 -1.06
N SER A 53 -4.03 22.57 -2.02
CA SER A 53 -2.85 22.59 -2.90
C SER A 53 -3.14 23.16 -4.29
N LEU A 54 -4.30 23.78 -4.50
CA LEU A 54 -4.61 24.47 -5.76
C LEU A 54 -3.58 25.59 -6.01
N GLU A 55 -3.17 25.73 -7.28
CA GLU A 55 -2.09 26.64 -7.68
C GLU A 55 -2.39 28.08 -7.23
N SER A 56 -3.60 28.56 -7.52
CA SER A 56 -4.05 29.89 -7.16
C SER A 56 -4.51 29.98 -5.70
N PRO A 57 -4.00 30.93 -4.89
CA PRO A 57 -4.46 31.14 -3.52
C PRO A 57 -5.95 31.46 -3.40
N LYS A 58 -6.56 32.03 -4.45
CA LYS A 58 -7.99 32.38 -4.47
C LYS A 58 -8.91 31.19 -4.66
N GLU A 59 -8.38 30.10 -5.21
CA GLU A 59 -9.14 28.86 -5.45
C GLU A 59 -9.01 27.90 -4.27
N ARG A 60 -7.97 28.07 -3.44
CA ARG A 60 -7.79 27.28 -2.23
C ARG A 60 -8.97 27.48 -1.28
N ILE A 61 -9.41 26.37 -0.70
CA ILE A 61 -10.39 26.36 0.38
C ILE A 61 -9.89 27.21 1.57
N ASN A 62 -10.81 27.90 2.25
CA ASN A 62 -10.49 28.68 3.45
C ASN A 62 -9.98 27.75 4.58
N MET A 63 -8.92 28.16 5.29
CA MET A 63 -8.36 27.39 6.41
C MET A 63 -9.37 27.16 7.54
N GLU A 64 -10.33 28.06 7.75
CA GLU A 64 -11.41 27.83 8.71
C GLU A 64 -12.27 26.62 8.30
N GLU A 65 -12.57 26.50 7.00
CA GLU A 65 -13.34 25.39 6.45
C GLU A 65 -12.55 24.07 6.52
N VAL A 66 -11.25 24.12 6.21
CA VAL A 66 -10.35 22.97 6.38
C VAL A 66 -10.40 22.44 7.81
N ILE A 67 -10.34 23.33 8.81
CA ILE A 67 -10.40 22.93 10.22
C ILE A 67 -11.75 22.26 10.54
N LYS A 68 -12.87 22.83 10.09
CA LYS A 68 -14.21 22.27 10.29
C LYS A 68 -14.33 20.87 9.67
N GLU A 69 -13.90 20.71 8.42
CA GLU A 69 -13.95 19.44 7.70
C GLU A 69 -13.06 18.38 8.37
N LEU A 70 -11.84 18.74 8.78
CA LEU A 70 -10.95 17.81 9.48
C LEU A 70 -11.49 17.42 10.86
N GLN A 71 -12.14 18.33 11.58
CA GLN A 71 -12.80 18.04 12.85
C GLN A 71 -14.00 17.09 12.65
N LEU A 72 -14.78 17.29 11.58
CA LEU A 72 -15.87 16.41 11.21
C LEU A 72 -15.35 15.00 10.92
N ILE A 73 -14.36 14.86 10.04
CA ILE A 73 -13.68 13.58 9.71
C ILE A 73 -13.16 12.92 10.99
N LYS A 74 -12.50 13.67 11.88
CA LYS A 74 -12.04 13.12 13.15
C LYS A 74 -13.20 12.60 13.99
N SER A 75 -14.29 13.35 14.12
CA SER A 75 -15.44 12.95 14.93
C SER A 75 -16.14 11.70 14.39
N THR A 76 -16.24 11.57 13.06
CA THR A 76 -16.86 10.43 12.41
C THR A 76 -15.95 9.20 12.50
N PHE A 77 -14.68 9.28 12.12
CA PHE A 77 -13.81 8.11 12.05
C PHE A 77 -13.20 7.71 13.40
N VAL A 78 -12.81 8.67 14.25
CA VAL A 78 -12.26 8.37 15.59
C VAL A 78 -13.38 8.11 16.60
N GLY A 79 -14.55 8.76 16.45
CA GLY A 79 -15.73 8.48 17.28
C GLY A 79 -16.28 7.06 17.10
N LEU A 80 -16.17 6.50 15.89
CA LEU A 80 -16.51 5.11 15.59
C LEU A 80 -15.44 4.11 16.14
N GLY A 81 -14.24 4.57 16.47
CA GLY A 81 -13.05 3.74 16.70
C GLY A 81 -12.72 3.30 18.13
N ILE A 82 -13.42 3.73 19.20
CA ILE A 82 -13.14 3.28 20.58
C ILE A 82 -14.18 2.25 21.09
N ARG A 83 -15.15 1.86 20.26
CA ARG A 83 -16.12 0.79 20.57
C ARG A 83 -15.84 -0.51 19.83
N ARG A 84 -14.66 -0.69 19.21
CA ARG A 84 -14.20 -2.02 18.79
C ARG A 84 -13.85 -2.77 20.09
N GLY A 85 -14.80 -3.58 20.55
CA GLY A 85 -14.79 -4.19 21.88
C GLY A 85 -13.44 -4.82 22.22
N ARG A 86 -12.93 -4.51 23.42
CA ARG A 86 -12.08 -5.47 24.13
C ARG A 86 -12.88 -6.77 24.19
N PRO A 87 -12.44 -7.89 23.61
CA PRO A 87 -13.04 -9.16 23.96
C PRO A 87 -12.83 -9.31 25.47
N SER A 88 -13.92 -9.36 26.24
CA SER A 88 -13.82 -9.68 27.64
C SER A 88 -13.24 -11.08 27.70
N ARG A 89 -11.97 -11.18 28.08
CA ARG A 89 -11.35 -12.45 28.42
C ARG A 89 -11.94 -12.87 29.76
N ALA A 90 -13.19 -13.30 29.74
CA ALA A 90 -13.81 -14.05 30.80
C ALA A 90 -13.12 -15.41 30.79
N GLN A 91 -12.34 -15.63 31.86
CA GLN A 91 -11.64 -16.86 32.16
C GLN A 91 -12.68 -17.95 32.48
N VAL A 92 -12.49 -19.15 31.95
CA VAL A 92 -13.03 -20.41 32.49
C VAL A 92 -11.87 -21.36 32.63
#